data_AF-A0A7X1G4T3-F1
#
_entry.id   AF-A0A7X1G4T3-F1
#
_cell.length_a   1.000
_cell.length_b   1.000
_cell.length_c   1.000
_cell.angle_alpha   90.00
_cell.angle_beta   90.00
_cell.angle_gamma   90.00
#
_symmetry.space_group_name_H-M   'P 1'
#
loop_
_entity.id
_entity.type
_entity.pdbx_description
1 polymer ?
#
loop_
_entity_poly.entity_id
_entity_poly.type
_entity_poly.pdbx_seq_one_letter_code
_entity_poly.pdbx_strand_id
1 'polypeptide(L)' 'MPTTHITEMQEDVHDAALQLEMIYQMLRGHALFLRSRNIDHLIDDVLLVENQAGALALSIQDLKGAASRMAKAA' A
#
# COMPACT_ATOMS: atom_id res chain seq x y z
N MET A 1 25.11 -0.45 -18.86
CA MET A 1 24.96 -1.89 -18.61
C MET A 1 23.49 -2.13 -18.30
N PRO A 2 22.80 -3.12 -18.90
CA PRO A 2 21.37 -3.34 -18.70
C PRO A 2 20.98 -3.60 -17.23
N THR A 3 21.89 -4.20 -16.46
CA THR A 3 21.71 -4.56 -15.05
C THR A 3 21.62 -3.35 -14.12
N THR A 4 22.32 -2.26 -14.41
CA THR A 4 22.28 -1.02 -13.61
C THR A 4 20.88 -0.39 -13.59
N HIS A 5 20.18 -0.40 -14.73
CA HIS A 5 18.82 0.12 -14.83
C HIS A 5 17.81 -0.75 -14.09
N ILE A 6 18.01 -2.07 -14.03
CA ILE A 6 17.12 -2.97 -13.29
C ILE A 6 17.25 -2.73 -11.79
N THR A 7 18.46 -2.45 -11.29
CA THR A 7 18.68 -2.10 -9.87
C THR A 7 18.01 -0.77 -9.51
N GLU A 8 18.19 0.27 -10.32
CA GLU A 8 17.52 1.57 -10.10
C GLU A 8 15.99 1.42 -10.07
N MET A 9 15.42 0.72 -11.04
CA MET A 9 13.97 0.47 -11.07
C MET A 9 13.48 -0.38 -9.89
N GLN A 10 14.31 -1.30 -9.39
CA GLN A 10 13.99 -2.12 -8.22
C GLN A 10 13.95 -1.28 -6.94
N GLU A 11 14.84 -0.30 -6.80
CA GLU A 11 14.82 0.67 -5.69
C GLU A 11 13.59 1.58 -5.78
N ASP A 12 13.29 2.14 -6.96
CA ASP A 12 12.12 3.00 -7.17
C ASP A 12 10.80 2.29 -6.82
N VAL A 13 10.64 1.03 -7.24
CA VAL A 13 9.44 0.23 -6.94
C VAL A 13 9.35 -0.10 -5.45
N HIS A 14 10.49 -0.35 -4.79
CA HIS A 14 10.52 -0.58 -3.36
C HIS A 14 10.12 0.67 -2.57
N ASP A 15 10.66 1.82 -2.93
CA ASP A 15 10.38 3.09 -2.27
C ASP A 15 8.92 3.52 -2.47
N ALA A 16 8.37 3.31 -3.67
CA ALA A 16 6.95 3.52 -3.94
C ALA A 16 6.08 2.63 -3.03
N ALA A 17 6.44 1.35 -2.86
CA ALA A 17 5.71 0.45 -1.97
C ALA A 17 5.75 0.94 -0.50
N LEU A 18 6.89 1.45 -0.03
CA LEU A 18 7.04 2.01 1.32
C LEU A 18 6.17 3.26 1.52
N GLN A 19 6.13 4.17 0.54
CA GLN A 19 5.27 5.35 0.60
C GLN A 19 3.78 4.97 0.67
N LEU A 20 3.37 3.98 -0.13
CA LEU A 20 2.00 3.47 -0.11
C LEU A 20 1.66 2.78 1.23
N GLU A 21 2.63 2.14 1.90
CA GLU A 21 2.43 1.60 3.25
C GLU A 21 2.08 2.68 4.28
N MET A 22 2.68 3.86 4.19
CA MET A 22 2.33 4.97 5.07
C MET A 22 0.86 5.39 4.88
N ILE A 23 0.41 5.46 3.62
CA ILE A 23 -0.99 5.77 3.29
C ILE A 23 -1.92 4.67 3.82
N TYR A 24 -1.54 3.40 3.65
CA TYR A 24 -2.29 2.27 4.19
C TYR A 24 -2.46 2.36 5.72
N GLN A 25 -1.39 2.68 6.45
CA GLN A 25 -1.47 2.85 7.91
C GLN A 25 -2.37 4.04 8.31
N MET A 26 -2.31 5.14 7.55
CA MET A 26 -3.19 6.29 7.76
C MET A 26 -4.66 5.91 7.57
N LEU A 27 -5.01 5.22 6.46
CA LEU A 27 -6.38 4.78 6.18
C LEU A 27 -6.88 3.80 7.26
N ARG A 28 -6.02 2.86 7.68
CA ARG A 28 -6.34 1.93 8.76
C ARG A 28 -6.59 2.64 10.08
N GLY A 29 -5.77 3.63 10.43
CA GLY A 29 -5.98 4.49 11.60
C GLY A 29 -7.29 5.27 11.51
N HIS A 30 -7.63 5.77 10.31
CA HIS A 30 -8.86 6.50 10.07
C HIS A 30 -10.11 5.61 10.21
N ALA A 31 -10.09 4.39 9.66
CA ALA A 31 -11.18 3.42 9.85
C ALA A 31 -11.41 3.08 11.33
N LEU A 32 -10.32 2.89 12.09
CA LEU A 32 -10.39 2.68 13.55
C LEU A 32 -11.00 3.89 14.27
N PHE A 33 -10.58 5.10 13.90
CA PHE A 33 -11.15 6.33 14.45
C PHE A 33 -12.64 6.41 14.17
N LEU A 34 -13.08 6.24 12.92
CA LEU A 34 -14.49 6.30 12.54
C LEU A 34 -15.33 5.25 13.30
N ARG A 35 -14.84 4.00 13.37
CA ARG A 35 -15.53 2.93 14.11
C ARG A 35 -15.63 3.23 15.61
N SER A 36 -14.65 3.92 16.20
CA SER A 36 -14.68 4.31 17.61
C SER A 36 -15.73 5.37 17.95
N ARG A 37 -16.20 6.15 16.96
CA ARG A 37 -17.23 7.18 17.18
C ARG A 37 -18.60 6.57 17.45
N ASN A 38 -18.82 5.32 17.06
CA ASN A 38 -20.07 4.56 17.24
C ASN A 38 -21.31 5.35 16.77
N ILE A 39 -21.19 5.96 15.58
CA ILE A 39 -22.21 6.77 14.94
C ILE A 39 -22.77 5.98 13.76
N ASP A 40 -24.06 5.67 13.78
CA ASP A 40 -24.68 4.77 12.79
C ASP A 40 -24.52 5.22 11.33
N HIS A 41 -24.51 6.53 11.07
CA HIS A 41 -24.34 7.06 9.70
C HIS A 41 -22.89 7.02 9.20
N LEU A 42 -21.92 6.66 10.03
CA LEU A 42 -20.52 6.49 9.61
C LEU A 42 -20.19 5.05 9.17
N ILE A 43 -21.15 4.12 9.23
CA ILE A 43 -20.93 2.72 8.85
C ILE A 43 -20.48 2.61 7.38
N ASP A 44 -21.11 3.35 6.48
CA ASP A 44 -20.76 3.35 5.06
C ASP A 44 -19.37 3.94 4.82
N ASP A 45 -19.01 5.02 5.55
CA ASP A 45 -17.69 5.63 5.48
C ASP A 45 -16.59 4.69 6.00
N VAL A 46 -16.87 3.97 7.09
CA VAL A 46 -15.95 2.94 7.62
C VAL A 46 -15.71 1.86 6.57
N LEU A 47 -16.79 1.31 5.98
CA LEU A 47 -16.71 0.30 4.94
C LEU A 47 -15.93 0.78 3.72
N LEU A 48 -16.16 2.02 3.28
CA LEU A 48 -15.42 2.62 2.17
C LEU A 48 -13.92 2.68 2.46
N VAL A 49 -13.53 3.19 3.64
CA VAL A 49 -12.13 3.31 4.03
C VAL A 49 -11.47 1.94 4.20
N GLU A 50 -12.17 0.96 4.80
CA GLU A 50 -11.66 -0.41 4.94
C GLU A 50 -11.44 -1.08 3.57
N ASN A 51 -12.38 -0.90 2.63
CA ASN A 51 -12.23 -1.42 1.26
C ASN A 51 -11.06 -0.78 0.52
N GLN A 52 -10.89 0.54 0.63
CA GLN A 52 -9.76 1.25 0.04
C GLN A 52 -8.43 0.82 0.64
N ALA A 53 -8.35 0.65 1.96
CA ALA A 53 -7.17 0.14 2.63
C ALA A 53 -6.83 -1.29 2.19
N GLY A 54 -7.84 -2.15 2.03
CA GLY A 54 -7.67 -3.51 1.52
C GLY A 54 -7.13 -3.54 0.09
N ALA A 55 -7.70 -2.76 -0.81
CA ALA A 55 -7.22 -2.64 -2.19
C ALA A 55 -5.79 -2.10 -2.27
N LEU A 56 -5.46 -1.13 -1.41
CA LEU A 56 -4.11 -0.57 -1.31
C LEU A 56 -3.10 -1.61 -0.80
N ALA A 57 -3.48 -2.44 0.18
CA ALA A 57 -2.62 -3.50 0.70
C ALA A 57 -2.24 -4.52 -0.40
N LEU A 58 -3.18 -4.88 -1.27
CA LEU A 58 -2.92 -5.75 -2.43
C LEU A 58 -1.93 -5.09 -3.40
N SER A 59 -2.14 -3.81 -3.72
CA SER A 59 -1.23 -3.05 -4.60
C SER A 59 0.21 -2.99 -4.03
N ILE A 60 0.36 -2.77 -2.72
CA ILE A 60 1.66 -2.78 -2.03
C ILE A 60 2.32 -4.15 -2.15
N GLN A 61 1.56 -5.23 -1.93
CA GLN A 61 2.08 -6.59 -2.04
C GLN A 61 2.58 -6.89 -3.47
N ASP A 62 1.83 -6.45 -4.49
CA ASP A 62 2.21 -6.61 -5.89
C ASP A 62 3.50 -5.85 -6.24
N LEU A 63 3.65 -4.62 -5.75
CA LEU A 63 4.86 -3.82 -5.94
C LEU A 63 6.07 -4.45 -5.26
N LYS A 64 5.93 -4.90 -4.00
CA LYS A 64 7.00 -5.63 -3.30
C LYS A 64 7.39 -6.91 -4.06
N GLY A 65 6.39 -7.61 -4.60
CA GLY A 65 6.61 -8.77 -5.46
C GLY A 65 7.35 -8.43 -6.75
N ALA A 66 7.02 -7.30 -7.38
CA ALA A 66 7.70 -6.82 -8.57
C ALA A 66 9.16 -6.46 -8.29
N ALA A 67 9.44 -5.67 -7.25
CA ALA A 67 10.80 -5.34 -6.81
C ALA A 67 11.62 -6.63 -6.55
N SER A 68 11.04 -7.62 -5.88
CA SER A 68 11.72 -8.91 -5.63
C SER A 68 12.04 -9.68 -6.92
N ARG A 69 11.15 -9.65 -7.93
CA ARG A 69 11.42 -10.27 -9.24
C ARG A 69 12.51 -9.52 -10.01
N MET A 70 12.54 -8.20 -9.92
CA MET A 70 13.57 -7.36 -10.54
C MET A 70 14.94 -7.62 -9.92
N ALA A 71 15.02 -7.74 -8.59
CA ALA A 71 16.26 -8.09 -7.89
C ALA A 71 16.83 -9.46 -8.30
N LYS A 72 15.97 -10.42 -8.71
CA LYS A 72 16.39 -11.73 -9.23
C LYS A 72 16.87 -11.68 -10.68
N ALA A 73 16.53 -10.62 -11.42
CA ALA A 73 16.83 -10.45 -12.83
C ALA A 73 18.01 -9.48 -13.10
N ALA A 74 18.44 -8.73 -12.07
CA ALA A 74 19.60 -7.85 -12.08
C ALA A 74 20.92 -8.64 -11.91
#